data_AF-A0A561T7D9-F1
#
_entry.id   AF-A0A561T7D9-F1
#
_cell.length_a   1.000
_cell.length_b   1.000
_cell.length_c   1.000
_cell.angle_alpha   90.00
_cell.angle_beta   90.00
_cell.angle_gamma   90.00
#
_symmetry.space_group_name_H-M   'P 1'
#
loop_
_entity.id
_entity.type
_entity.pdbx_description
1 polymer ?
#
loop_
_entity_poly.entity_id
_entity_poly.type
_entity_poly.pdbx_seq_one_letter_code
_entity_poly.pdbx_strand_id
1 'polypeptide(L)'
;MPERRGDRWERCPEAGRDGTGVVGVGWNGLWVVGALPDGEVRALRERYGDAPWDRGAADYRAELAGWSGPATDRAAAQGLADLMLGHVELPEAEEAEEACLDLLKATPPAGVFVSSARKTHPAAALCHALGPAATARLPGRFGSFLRTAAELRTELPGAQGVLEVDGARRAAVTALVDRWLDDFGDGSLDPADELLDGPLRVLRFAAATGCGAVGLWRTY
;
A
#
# COMPACT_ATOMS: atom_id res chain seq x y z
N MET A 1 -20.96 -22.89 -11.69
CA MET A 1 -20.50 -22.83 -10.28
C MET A 1 -19.24 -22.01 -10.25
N PRO A 2 -19.19 -20.87 -9.55
CA PRO A 2 -17.96 -20.09 -9.46
C PRO A 2 -16.99 -20.84 -8.52
N GLU A 3 -15.78 -21.07 -9.00
CA GLU A 3 -14.69 -21.62 -8.19
C GLU A 3 -14.50 -20.74 -6.95
N ARG A 4 -14.45 -21.38 -5.77
CA ARG A 4 -14.04 -20.69 -4.54
C ARG A 4 -12.60 -20.23 -4.75
N ARG A 5 -12.39 -18.92 -4.88
CA ARG A 5 -11.07 -18.30 -4.66
C ARG A 5 -10.64 -18.70 -3.25
N GLY A 6 -9.81 -19.74 -3.14
CA GLY A 6 -9.17 -20.12 -1.88
C GLY A 6 -8.47 -18.93 -1.25
N ASP A 7 -8.54 -18.85 0.07
CA ASP A 7 -8.19 -17.71 0.90
C ASP A 7 -6.86 -17.09 0.46
N ARG A 8 -6.94 -15.90 -0.15
CA ARG A 8 -5.79 -15.15 -0.68
C ARG A 8 -4.73 -14.91 0.41
N TRP A 9 -5.14 -14.91 1.67
CA TRP A 9 -4.30 -14.78 2.86
C TRP A 9 -3.33 -15.96 3.07
N GLU A 10 -3.72 -17.18 2.68
CA GLU A 10 -2.89 -18.39 2.89
C GLU A 10 -1.76 -18.56 1.86
N ARG A 11 -1.70 -17.68 0.85
CA ARG A 11 -0.64 -17.69 -0.17
C ARG A 11 0.51 -16.73 0.13
N CYS A 12 0.58 -16.18 1.34
CA CYS A 12 1.83 -15.59 1.83
C CYS A 12 2.85 -16.73 2.03
N PRO A 13 4.02 -16.70 1.35
CA PRO A 13 5.03 -17.73 1.52
C PRO A 13 5.53 -17.73 2.98
N GLU A 14 5.43 -18.86 3.67
CA GLU A 14 6.14 -19.06 4.93
C GLU A 14 7.65 -18.91 4.68
N ALA A 15 8.32 -18.07 5.47
CA ALA A 15 9.75 -17.83 5.38
C ALA A 15 10.55 -19.12 5.67
N GLY A 16 10.93 -19.84 4.62
CA GLY A 16 11.73 -21.06 4.70
C GLY A 16 13.11 -20.78 5.31
N ARG A 17 13.39 -21.35 6.48
CA ARG A 17 14.72 -21.36 7.11
C ARG A 17 15.50 -22.59 6.65
N ASP A 18 16.25 -22.47 5.54
CA ASP A 18 17.16 -23.53 5.12
C ASP A 18 18.62 -23.10 5.35
N GLY A 19 19.27 -23.80 6.28
CA GLY A 19 20.66 -23.60 6.66
C GLY A 19 21.60 -24.28 5.68
N THR A 20 22.00 -23.61 4.60
CA THR A 20 23.33 -23.76 3.96
C THR A 20 23.56 -22.65 2.91
N GLY A 21 24.63 -21.86 3.09
CA GLY A 21 25.32 -21.08 2.04
C GLY A 21 24.57 -19.92 1.38
N VAL A 22 24.64 -18.72 1.98
CA VAL A 22 24.17 -17.40 1.45
C VAL A 22 23.07 -17.51 0.39
N VAL A 23 21.96 -18.12 0.77
CA VAL A 23 20.68 -17.90 0.10
C VAL A 23 20.33 -16.46 0.46
N GLY A 24 20.33 -15.56 -0.53
CA GLY A 24 19.81 -14.21 -0.31
C GLY A 24 18.40 -14.35 0.25
N VAL A 25 18.21 -14.03 1.53
CA VAL A 25 16.94 -14.18 2.23
C VAL A 25 15.91 -13.42 1.42
N GLY A 26 15.03 -14.15 0.74
CA GLY A 26 14.04 -13.56 -0.14
C GLY A 26 12.97 -12.93 0.73
N TRP A 27 12.94 -11.61 0.80
CA TRP A 27 11.86 -10.88 1.47
C TRP A 27 10.71 -10.60 0.50
N ASN A 28 9.50 -10.42 1.02
CA ASN A 28 8.32 -10.03 0.26
C ASN A 28 7.77 -8.71 0.80
N GLY A 29 7.58 -7.73 -0.09
CA GLY A 29 6.81 -6.54 0.22
C GLY A 29 5.33 -6.85 0.08
N LEU A 30 4.56 -6.54 1.11
CA LEU A 30 3.11 -6.64 1.15
C LEU A 30 2.51 -5.23 1.12
N TRP A 31 1.40 -5.05 0.41
CA TRP A 31 0.53 -3.88 0.54
C TRP A 31 -0.91 -4.34 0.73
N VAL A 32 -1.53 -3.85 1.80
CA VAL A 32 -2.91 -4.14 2.19
C VAL A 32 -3.68 -2.84 2.25
N VAL A 33 -4.87 -2.82 1.64
CA VAL A 33 -5.85 -1.74 1.80
C VAL A 33 -7.16 -2.36 2.22
N GLY A 34 -7.75 -1.85 3.30
CA GLY A 34 -8.89 -2.48 3.94
C GLY A 34 -9.91 -1.49 4.48
N ALA A 35 -11.18 -1.89 4.47
CA ALA A 35 -12.29 -1.20 5.10
C ALA A 35 -12.46 -1.70 6.54
N LEU A 36 -12.49 -0.80 7.51
CA LEU A 36 -12.68 -1.13 8.93
C LEU A 36 -13.91 -0.42 9.48
N PRO A 37 -14.68 -1.04 10.41
CA PRO A 37 -15.75 -0.34 11.10
C PRO A 37 -15.22 0.95 11.73
N ASP A 38 -15.94 2.06 11.56
CA ASP A 38 -15.47 3.39 11.97
C ASP A 38 -15.26 3.50 13.50
N GLY A 39 -15.95 2.67 14.28
CA GLY A 39 -15.70 2.52 15.73
C GLY A 39 -14.35 1.90 16.05
N GLU A 40 -13.95 0.86 15.31
CA GLU A 40 -12.64 0.19 15.49
C GLU A 40 -11.50 1.11 15.08
N VAL A 41 -11.67 1.87 13.99
CA VAL A 41 -10.67 2.89 13.59
C VAL A 41 -10.44 3.92 14.70
N ARG A 42 -11.51 4.41 15.34
CA ARG A 42 -11.36 5.33 16.48
C ARG A 42 -10.70 4.67 17.69
N ALA A 43 -11.07 3.43 18.01
CA ALA A 43 -10.47 2.69 19.11
C ALA A 43 -8.96 2.44 18.89
N LEU A 44 -8.55 2.12 17.67
CA LEU A 44 -7.13 1.99 17.29
C LEU A 44 -6.38 3.31 17.45
N ARG A 45 -6.94 4.43 16.97
CA ARG A 45 -6.32 5.76 17.13
C ARG A 45 -6.27 6.21 18.59
N GLU A 46 -7.28 5.90 19.39
CA GLU A 46 -7.27 6.18 20.83
C GLU A 46 -6.17 5.37 21.55
N ARG A 47 -6.00 4.11 21.16
CA ARG A 47 -5.02 3.20 21.78
C ARG A 47 -3.57 3.49 21.39
N TYR A 48 -3.31 3.71 20.10
CA TYR A 48 -1.95 3.81 19.54
C TYR A 48 -1.55 5.25 19.15
N GLY A 49 -2.48 6.19 19.26
CA GLY A 49 -2.31 7.57 18.79
C GLY A 49 -2.31 7.69 17.26
N ASP A 50 -2.07 8.91 16.79
CA ASP A 50 -2.01 9.24 15.36
C ASP A 50 -0.62 9.07 14.76
N ALA A 51 0.41 9.00 15.61
CA ALA A 51 1.82 8.99 15.18
C ALA A 51 2.18 7.83 14.23
N PRO A 52 1.63 6.60 14.36
CA PRO A 52 1.90 5.54 13.39
C PRO A 52 1.35 5.82 11.99
N TRP A 53 0.30 6.67 11.90
CA TRP A 53 -0.54 6.79 10.71
C TRP A 53 -0.38 8.13 9.98
N ASP A 54 -0.06 9.20 10.71
CA ASP A 54 -0.09 10.60 10.26
C ASP A 54 1.25 11.32 10.40
N ARG A 55 2.36 10.58 10.47
CA ARG A 55 3.70 11.17 10.56
C ARG A 55 3.98 12.14 9.41
N GLY A 56 3.87 13.43 9.76
CA GLY A 56 4.38 14.57 9.00
C GLY A 56 3.80 14.69 7.61
N ALA A 57 2.48 14.81 7.42
CA ALA A 57 1.92 15.06 6.08
C ALA A 57 2.54 16.28 5.36
N ALA A 58 2.95 17.30 6.14
CA ALA A 58 3.70 18.45 5.63
C ALA A 58 5.14 18.08 5.23
N ASP A 59 5.85 17.34 6.08
CA ASP A 59 7.20 16.84 5.81
C ASP A 59 7.20 15.87 4.63
N TYR A 60 6.15 15.06 4.48
CA TYR A 60 5.99 14.08 3.42
C TYR A 60 5.90 14.73 2.04
N ARG A 61 5.17 15.85 1.90
CA ARG A 61 5.15 16.59 0.62
C ARG A 61 6.51 17.21 0.31
N ALA A 62 7.25 17.66 1.33
CA ALA A 62 8.61 18.17 1.14
C ALA A 62 9.59 17.05 0.75
N GLU A 63 9.48 15.88 1.39
CA GLU A 63 10.23 14.66 1.04
C GLU A 63 9.94 14.22 -0.40
N LEU A 64 8.67 14.15 -0.79
CA LEU A 64 8.25 13.85 -2.17
C LEU A 64 8.71 14.93 -3.16
N ALA A 65 8.79 16.20 -2.77
CA ALA A 65 9.32 17.26 -3.64
C ALA A 65 10.84 17.13 -3.85
N GLY A 66 11.56 16.58 -2.86
CA GLY A 66 12.97 16.20 -3.00
C GLY A 66 13.18 14.99 -3.90
N TRP A 67 12.16 14.14 -4.07
CA TRP A 67 12.12 13.11 -5.11
C TRP A 67 11.87 13.76 -6.48
N SER A 68 12.93 14.29 -7.06
CA SER A 68 12.95 14.86 -8.40
C SER A 68 13.64 13.92 -9.38
N GLY A 69 12.87 13.33 -10.29
CA GLY A 69 13.41 12.53 -11.38
C GLY A 69 12.28 11.97 -12.26
N PRO A 70 12.52 11.71 -13.55
CA PRO A 70 11.54 11.02 -14.37
C PRO A 70 11.34 9.60 -13.81
N ALA A 71 10.11 9.07 -13.90
CA ALA A 71 9.79 7.69 -13.50
C ALA A 71 10.52 6.62 -14.34
N THR A 72 11.42 7.01 -15.24
CA THR A 72 12.30 6.09 -15.98
C THR A 72 13.72 6.06 -15.43
N ASP A 73 14.04 6.90 -14.44
CA ASP A 73 15.37 6.99 -13.84
C ASP A 73 15.50 6.02 -12.65
N ARG A 74 16.42 5.06 -12.79
CA ARG A 74 16.72 4.05 -11.76
C ARG A 74 17.23 4.68 -10.45
N ALA A 75 17.96 5.79 -10.51
CA ALA A 75 18.44 6.46 -9.32
C ALA A 75 17.28 7.11 -8.55
N ALA A 76 16.34 7.72 -9.27
CA ALA A 76 15.11 8.26 -8.68
C ALA A 76 14.24 7.14 -8.09
N ALA A 77 14.20 5.98 -8.74
CA ALA A 77 13.52 4.81 -8.22
C ALA A 77 14.17 4.27 -6.92
N GLN A 78 15.49 4.15 -6.90
CA GLN A 78 16.23 3.74 -5.70
C GLN A 78 16.00 4.73 -4.54
N GLY A 79 16.05 6.04 -4.81
CA GLY A 79 15.80 7.05 -3.78
C GLY A 79 14.40 6.97 -3.16
N LEU A 80 13.39 6.59 -3.95
CA LEU A 80 12.04 6.32 -3.43
C LEU A 80 12.01 5.05 -2.57
N ALA A 81 12.66 3.98 -3.00
CA ALA A 81 12.77 2.75 -2.22
C ALA A 81 13.48 3.01 -0.88
N ASP A 82 14.58 3.75 -0.89
CA ASP A 82 15.32 4.14 0.31
C ASP A 82 14.48 5.03 1.22
N LEU A 83 13.66 5.94 0.66
CA LEU A 83 12.74 6.78 1.43
C LEU A 83 11.62 5.97 2.11
N MET A 84 11.13 4.90 1.46
CA MET A 84 10.15 4.00 2.05
C MET A 84 10.78 3.10 3.13
N LEU A 85 11.96 2.53 2.86
CA LEU A 85 12.68 1.66 3.79
C LEU A 85 13.33 2.41 4.96
N GLY A 86 13.68 3.68 4.77
CA GLY A 86 14.22 4.56 5.80
C GLY A 86 13.18 4.98 6.86
N HIS A 87 11.95 4.48 6.76
CA HIS A 87 10.95 4.66 7.79
C HIS A 87 11.36 3.87 9.04
N VAL A 88 11.70 4.60 10.11
CA VAL A 88 11.95 3.98 11.42
C VAL A 88 10.64 3.43 11.95
N GLU A 89 10.48 2.11 11.90
CA GLU A 89 9.39 1.41 12.58
C GLU A 89 9.45 1.72 14.07
N LEU A 90 8.39 2.31 14.58
CA LEU A 90 8.19 2.36 16.02
C LEU A 90 7.68 0.99 16.47
N PRO A 91 8.12 0.46 17.63
CA PRO A 91 7.52 -0.75 18.20
C PRO A 91 5.98 -0.66 18.29
N GLU A 92 5.46 0.52 18.62
CA GLU A 92 4.02 0.76 18.71
C GLU A 92 3.32 0.75 17.33
N ALA A 93 4.05 1.03 16.25
CA ALA A 93 3.52 0.95 14.89
C ALA A 93 3.30 -0.52 14.50
N GLU A 94 4.26 -1.41 14.78
CA GLU A 94 4.11 -2.84 14.48
C GLU A 94 2.90 -3.45 15.18
N GLU A 95 2.71 -3.15 16.48
CA GLU A 95 1.53 -3.62 17.23
C GLU A 95 0.21 -3.08 16.65
N ALA A 96 0.21 -1.82 16.23
CA ALA A 96 -0.98 -1.18 15.67
C ALA A 96 -1.33 -1.74 14.28
N GLU A 97 -0.32 -2.04 13.46
CA GLU A 97 -0.48 -2.71 12.17
C GLU A 97 -0.99 -4.13 12.32
N GLU A 98 -0.45 -4.90 13.27
CA GLU A 98 -0.92 -6.27 13.54
C GLU A 98 -2.39 -6.26 14.01
N ALA A 99 -2.77 -5.33 14.88
CA ALA A 99 -4.15 -5.15 15.30
C ALA A 99 -5.08 -4.82 14.12
N CYS A 100 -4.62 -4.02 13.15
CA CYS A 100 -5.37 -3.75 11.93
C CYS A 100 -5.52 -5.02 11.08
N LEU A 101 -4.44 -5.79 10.89
CA LEU A 101 -4.47 -7.04 10.12
C LEU A 101 -5.43 -8.06 10.73
N ASP A 102 -5.48 -8.17 12.06
CA ASP A 102 -6.43 -9.02 12.76
C ASP A 102 -7.88 -8.65 12.46
N LEU A 103 -8.21 -7.35 12.46
CA LEU A 103 -9.55 -6.88 12.09
C LEU A 103 -9.86 -7.16 10.60
N LEU A 104 -8.87 -7.04 9.73
CA LEU A 104 -9.03 -7.30 8.29
C LEU A 104 -9.33 -8.76 7.96
N LYS A 105 -8.92 -9.72 8.81
CA LYS A 105 -9.28 -11.15 8.65
C LYS A 105 -10.80 -11.37 8.71
N ALA A 106 -11.54 -10.52 9.43
CA ALA A 106 -13.00 -10.58 9.52
C ALA A 106 -13.72 -9.74 8.44
N THR A 107 -12.98 -8.98 7.63
CA THR A 107 -13.57 -8.06 6.64
C THR A 107 -13.99 -8.84 5.39
N PRO A 108 -15.17 -8.54 4.80
CA PRO A 108 -15.61 -9.23 3.58
C PRO A 108 -14.61 -9.01 2.44
N PRO A 109 -14.49 -9.94 1.47
CA PRO A 109 -13.51 -9.82 0.38
C PRO A 109 -13.63 -8.54 -0.46
N ALA A 110 -14.82 -7.95 -0.56
CA ALA A 110 -15.01 -6.68 -1.27
C ALA A 110 -14.38 -5.47 -0.54
N GLY A 111 -14.17 -5.58 0.77
CA GLY A 111 -13.59 -4.55 1.62
C GLY A 111 -12.09 -4.73 1.86
N VAL A 112 -11.42 -5.66 1.17
CA VAL A 112 -9.96 -5.83 1.29
C VAL A 112 -9.30 -6.00 -0.07
N PHE A 113 -8.15 -5.38 -0.21
CA PHE A 113 -7.19 -5.56 -1.28
C PHE A 113 -5.85 -5.94 -0.66
N VAL A 114 -5.19 -6.94 -1.24
CA VAL A 114 -3.88 -7.41 -0.84
C VAL A 114 -3.07 -7.64 -2.11
N SER A 115 -1.87 -7.08 -2.16
CA SER A 115 -0.87 -7.39 -3.18
C SER A 115 0.49 -7.60 -2.55
N SER A 116 1.25 -8.52 -3.13
CA SER A 116 2.63 -8.79 -2.73
C SER A 116 3.57 -8.81 -3.92
N ALA A 117 4.83 -8.47 -3.67
CA ALA A 117 5.91 -8.59 -4.63
C ALA A 117 7.18 -9.05 -3.92
N ARG A 118 7.98 -9.87 -4.61
CA ARG A 118 9.21 -10.41 -4.05
C ARG A 118 10.33 -9.38 -4.21
N LYS A 119 11.08 -9.13 -3.15
CA LYS A 119 12.20 -8.17 -3.05
C LYS A 119 11.83 -6.70 -3.39
N THR A 120 10.54 -6.37 -3.42
CA THR A 120 10.07 -5.01 -3.69
C THR A 120 8.70 -4.78 -3.08
N HIS A 121 8.25 -3.52 -3.04
CA HIS A 121 6.95 -3.13 -2.50
C HIS A 121 5.99 -2.71 -3.62
N PRO A 122 4.79 -3.33 -3.74
CA PRO A 122 3.77 -2.91 -4.70
C PRO A 122 3.36 -1.44 -4.54
N ALA A 123 3.23 -0.95 -3.30
CA ALA A 123 2.94 0.46 -3.03
C ALA A 123 4.03 1.40 -3.56
N ALA A 124 5.32 1.01 -3.46
CA ALA A 124 6.43 1.78 -4.01
C ALA A 124 6.37 1.86 -5.53
N ALA A 125 6.12 0.71 -6.18
CA ALA A 125 5.97 0.63 -7.64
C ALA A 125 4.87 1.57 -8.14
N LEU A 126 3.72 1.58 -7.46
CA LEU A 126 2.61 2.47 -7.78
C LEU A 126 2.98 3.94 -7.56
N CYS A 127 3.52 4.29 -6.39
CA CYS A 127 3.93 5.67 -6.08
C CYS A 127 4.97 6.20 -7.09
N HIS A 128 5.87 5.33 -7.53
CA HIS A 128 6.85 5.63 -8.58
C HIS A 128 6.17 5.96 -9.91
N ALA A 129 5.29 5.08 -10.36
CA ALA A 129 4.60 5.23 -11.64
C ALA A 129 3.65 6.44 -11.69
N LEU A 130 3.04 6.78 -10.55
CA LEU A 130 2.17 7.94 -10.42
C LEU A 130 2.95 9.26 -10.40
N GLY A 131 4.13 9.28 -9.79
CA GLY A 131 4.93 10.49 -9.58
C GLY A 131 4.54 11.26 -8.31
N PRO A 132 5.40 12.18 -7.83
CA PRO A 132 5.28 12.78 -6.49
C PRO A 132 3.99 13.56 -6.28
N ALA A 133 3.57 14.36 -7.28
CA ALA A 133 2.37 15.18 -7.19
C ALA A 133 1.08 14.35 -7.09
N ALA A 134 1.03 13.20 -7.78
CA ALA A 134 -0.11 12.30 -7.74
C ALA A 134 -0.09 11.48 -6.43
N THR A 135 1.07 10.96 -6.03
CA THR A 135 1.27 10.25 -4.76
C THR A 135 0.85 11.09 -3.56
N ALA A 136 1.14 12.39 -3.55
CA ALA A 136 0.75 13.32 -2.47
C ALA A 136 -0.77 13.51 -2.29
N ARG A 137 -1.59 12.99 -3.22
CA ARG A 137 -3.06 13.01 -3.15
C ARG A 137 -3.66 11.67 -2.69
N LEU A 138 -2.83 10.63 -2.54
CA LEU A 138 -3.25 9.38 -1.93
C LEU A 138 -3.38 9.57 -0.40
N PRO A 139 -4.24 8.78 0.28
CA PRO A 139 -4.33 8.81 1.74
C PRO A 139 -3.00 8.43 2.40
N GLY A 140 -2.62 9.22 3.42
CA GLY A 140 -1.40 9.03 4.23
C GLY A 140 -0.09 9.06 3.46
N ARG A 141 0.88 8.25 3.91
CA ARG A 141 2.27 8.23 3.43
C ARG A 141 2.57 6.91 2.74
N PHE A 142 2.80 6.96 1.42
CA PHE A 142 3.06 5.79 0.57
C PHE A 142 2.01 4.67 0.69
N GLY A 143 0.74 5.06 0.88
CA GLY A 143 -0.35 4.11 1.06
C GLY A 143 -0.40 3.47 2.45
N SER A 144 0.39 3.94 3.42
CA SER A 144 0.18 3.71 4.85
C SER A 144 -0.69 4.81 5.44
N PHE A 145 -1.84 4.44 6.01
CA PHE A 145 -2.81 5.38 6.62
C PHE A 145 -3.81 4.66 7.51
N LEU A 146 -4.42 5.41 8.43
CA LEU A 146 -5.62 5.01 9.15
C LEU A 146 -6.59 6.21 9.16
N ARG A 147 -7.78 6.03 8.56
CA ARG A 147 -8.75 7.11 8.32
C ARG A 147 -10.12 6.73 8.81
N THR A 148 -10.74 7.62 9.58
CA THR A 148 -12.16 7.52 9.92
C THR A 148 -13.02 7.67 8.66
N ALA A 149 -14.29 7.28 8.73
CA ALA A 149 -15.25 7.42 7.64
C ALA A 149 -15.46 8.89 7.21
N ALA A 150 -15.27 9.85 8.12
CA ALA A 150 -15.38 11.28 7.81
C ALA A 150 -14.15 11.79 7.03
N GLU A 151 -12.95 11.43 7.48
CA GLU A 151 -11.70 11.81 6.79
C GLU A 151 -11.62 11.13 5.43
N LEU A 152 -11.93 9.83 5.34
CA LEU A 152 -11.95 9.09 4.09
C LEU A 152 -12.88 9.75 3.07
N ARG A 153 -14.09 10.15 3.45
CA ARG A 153 -15.01 10.86 2.54
C ARG A 153 -14.44 12.19 2.04
N THR A 154 -13.62 12.86 2.84
CA THR A 154 -12.95 14.11 2.48
C THR A 154 -11.81 13.86 1.50
N GLU A 155 -11.03 12.78 1.70
CA GLU A 155 -9.85 12.45 0.91
C GLU A 155 -10.16 11.67 -0.39
N LEU A 156 -11.28 10.93 -0.42
CA LEU A 156 -11.66 10.03 -1.51
C LEU A 156 -11.65 10.68 -2.90
N PRO A 157 -12.17 11.91 -3.12
CA PRO A 157 -12.10 12.56 -4.43
C PRO A 157 -10.66 12.78 -4.91
N GLY A 158 -9.74 13.05 -3.98
CA GLY A 158 -8.31 13.19 -4.25
C GLY A 158 -7.71 11.89 -4.76
N ALA A 159 -7.97 10.79 -4.05
CA ALA A 159 -7.52 9.44 -4.40
C ALA A 159 -8.14 8.93 -5.70
N GLN A 160 -9.45 9.15 -5.91
CA GLN A 160 -10.16 8.82 -7.15
C GLN A 160 -9.49 9.47 -8.35
N GLY A 161 -9.24 10.79 -8.30
CA GLY A 161 -8.61 11.49 -9.42
C GLY A 161 -7.17 11.09 -9.73
N VAL A 162 -6.56 10.21 -8.93
CA VAL A 162 -5.20 9.67 -9.15
C VAL A 162 -5.23 8.20 -9.55
N LEU A 163 -6.11 7.40 -8.94
CA LEU A 163 -6.20 5.96 -9.20
C LEU A 163 -7.11 5.64 -10.39
N GLU A 164 -8.09 6.49 -10.69
CA GLU A 164 -9.01 6.35 -11.82
C GLU A 164 -8.38 6.89 -13.12
N VAL A 165 -7.28 6.27 -13.53
CA VAL A 165 -6.60 6.57 -14.80
C VAL A 165 -7.12 5.67 -15.92
N ASP A 166 -7.25 6.21 -17.12
CA ASP A 166 -7.76 5.50 -18.29
C ASP A 166 -6.82 5.65 -19.51
N GLY A 167 -7.18 4.92 -20.59
CA GLY A 167 -6.56 5.03 -21.90
C GLY A 167 -5.03 4.96 -21.90
N ALA A 168 -4.40 5.91 -22.59
CA ALA A 168 -2.95 5.98 -22.72
C ALA A 168 -2.24 6.25 -21.39
N ARG A 169 -2.88 6.97 -20.46
CA ARG A 169 -2.29 7.24 -19.14
C ARG A 169 -2.22 5.97 -18.31
N ARG A 170 -3.30 5.17 -18.30
CA ARG A 170 -3.32 3.87 -17.60
C ARG A 170 -2.22 2.95 -18.12
N ALA A 171 -2.10 2.80 -19.45
CA ALA A 171 -1.07 1.98 -20.08
C ALA A 171 0.36 2.44 -19.73
N ALA A 172 0.60 3.75 -19.65
CA ALA A 172 1.88 4.29 -19.24
C ALA A 172 2.20 4.01 -17.77
N VAL A 173 1.20 4.16 -16.87
CA VAL A 173 1.36 3.88 -15.44
C VAL A 173 1.64 2.41 -15.21
N THR A 174 0.89 1.50 -15.84
CA THR A 174 1.06 0.06 -15.63
C THR A 174 2.37 -0.46 -16.20
N ALA A 175 2.81 0.04 -17.35
CA ALA A 175 4.13 -0.28 -17.88
C ALA A 175 5.29 0.15 -16.95
N LEU A 176 5.12 1.28 -16.23
CA LEU A 176 6.11 1.72 -15.23
C LEU A 176 6.08 0.88 -13.96
N VAL A 177 4.89 0.45 -13.52
CA VAL A 177 4.73 -0.51 -12.41
C VAL A 177 5.41 -1.84 -12.76
N ASP A 178 5.10 -2.43 -13.92
CA ASP A 178 5.70 -3.69 -14.36
C ASP A 178 7.23 -3.58 -14.42
N ARG A 179 7.75 -2.51 -15.05
CA ARG A 179 9.19 -2.26 -15.09
C ARG A 179 9.81 -2.19 -13.70
N TRP A 180 9.19 -1.49 -12.75
CA TRP A 180 9.70 -1.43 -11.38
C TRP A 180 9.77 -2.82 -10.73
N LEU A 181 8.68 -3.58 -10.87
CA LEU A 181 8.57 -4.92 -10.27
C LEU A 181 9.59 -5.89 -10.86
N ASP A 182 9.95 -5.73 -12.13
CA ASP A 182 11.01 -6.48 -12.80
C ASP A 182 12.43 -5.99 -12.43
N ASP A 183 12.65 -4.68 -12.32
CA ASP A 183 13.97 -4.09 -12.08
C ASP A 183 14.47 -4.20 -10.63
N PHE A 184 13.52 -4.17 -9.68
CA PHE A 184 13.78 -4.19 -8.24
C PHE A 184 13.28 -5.46 -7.55
N GLY A 185 12.36 -6.19 -8.17
CA GLY A 185 11.78 -7.41 -7.61
C GLY A 185 12.05 -8.65 -8.45
N ASP A 186 11.30 -9.72 -8.15
CA ASP A 186 11.17 -10.88 -9.04
C ASP A 186 9.75 -10.92 -9.66
N GLY A 187 9.17 -9.74 -9.95
CA GLY A 187 7.78 -9.56 -10.40
C GLY A 187 6.74 -9.49 -9.25
N SER A 188 5.47 -9.29 -9.62
CA SER A 188 4.31 -9.38 -8.70
C SER A 188 3.42 -10.58 -9.04
N LEU A 189 2.70 -11.08 -8.03
CA LEU A 189 1.65 -12.08 -8.21
C LEU A 189 0.36 -11.50 -8.79
N ASP A 190 0.14 -10.19 -8.65
CA ASP A 190 -1.04 -9.52 -9.19
C ASP A 190 -0.68 -8.73 -10.46
N PRO A 191 -1.62 -8.60 -11.42
CA PRO A 191 -1.45 -7.70 -12.56
C PRO A 191 -1.26 -6.25 -12.10
N ALA A 192 -0.41 -5.47 -12.79
CA ALA A 192 -0.18 -4.05 -12.46
C ALA A 192 -1.47 -3.20 -12.41
N ASP A 193 -2.45 -3.50 -13.27
CA ASP A 193 -3.77 -2.85 -13.28
C ASP A 193 -4.48 -2.98 -11.90
N GLU A 194 -4.28 -4.09 -11.19
CA GLU A 194 -4.92 -4.32 -9.90
C GLU A 194 -4.34 -3.41 -8.80
N LEU A 195 -3.11 -2.89 -8.95
CA LEU A 195 -2.58 -1.88 -8.02
C LEU A 195 -3.29 -0.53 -8.13
N LEU A 196 -3.99 -0.26 -9.24
CA LEU A 196 -4.86 0.91 -9.40
C LEU A 196 -6.29 0.58 -8.94
N ASP A 197 -6.84 -0.51 -9.48
CA ASP A 197 -8.26 -0.84 -9.33
C ASP A 197 -8.58 -1.36 -7.92
N GLY A 198 -7.69 -2.16 -7.33
CA GLY A 198 -7.88 -2.83 -6.05
C GLY A 198 -8.05 -1.86 -4.87
N PRO A 199 -7.07 -0.99 -4.58
CA PRO A 199 -7.17 0.03 -3.54
C PRO A 199 -8.38 0.95 -3.75
N LEU A 200 -8.60 1.42 -4.99
CA LEU A 200 -9.72 2.31 -5.30
C LEU A 200 -11.08 1.66 -5.02
N ARG A 201 -11.23 0.38 -5.37
CA ARG A 201 -12.43 -0.40 -5.08
C ARG A 201 -12.70 -0.49 -3.58
N VAL A 202 -11.67 -0.73 -2.76
CA VAL A 202 -11.80 -0.78 -1.30
C VAL A 202 -12.17 0.57 -0.71
N LEU A 203 -11.51 1.66 -1.14
CA LEU A 203 -11.81 3.01 -0.66
C LEU A 203 -13.26 3.42 -0.98
N ARG A 204 -13.75 3.10 -2.19
CA ARG A 204 -15.15 3.31 -2.58
C ARG A 204 -16.11 2.47 -1.75
N PHE A 205 -15.78 1.20 -1.51
CA PHE A 205 -16.57 0.31 -0.66
C PHE A 205 -16.69 0.90 0.76
N ALA A 206 -15.57 1.25 1.38
CA ALA A 206 -15.54 1.80 2.74
C ALA A 206 -16.38 3.09 2.84
N ALA A 207 -16.23 4.00 1.89
CA ALA A 207 -17.02 5.24 1.86
C ALA A 207 -18.53 4.98 1.67
N ALA A 208 -18.91 4.01 0.83
CA ALA A 208 -20.30 3.63 0.60
C ALA A 208 -20.96 2.96 1.81
N THR A 209 -20.19 2.25 2.64
CA THR A 209 -20.68 1.56 3.84
C THR A 209 -20.54 2.37 5.12
N GLY A 210 -20.00 3.60 5.06
CA GLY A 210 -19.74 4.41 6.25
C GLY A 210 -18.62 3.85 7.13
N CYS A 211 -17.75 3.02 6.57
CA CYS A 211 -16.55 2.51 7.24
C CYS A 211 -15.39 3.51 7.14
N GLY A 212 -14.44 3.39 8.07
CA GLY A 212 -13.11 3.94 7.86
C GLY A 212 -12.28 3.04 6.93
N ALA A 213 -11.04 3.44 6.69
CA ALA A 213 -10.11 2.66 5.88
C ALA A 213 -8.70 2.68 6.47
N VAL A 214 -7.98 1.60 6.20
CA VAL A 214 -6.57 1.43 6.55
C VAL A 214 -5.80 1.05 5.28
N GLY A 215 -4.58 1.58 5.17
CA GLY A 215 -3.58 1.12 4.22
C GLY A 215 -2.32 0.77 4.99
N LEU A 216 -1.71 -0.37 4.69
CA LEU A 216 -0.52 -0.89 5.37
C LEU A 216 0.45 -1.44 4.34
N TRP A 217 1.74 -1.16 4.46
CA TRP A 217 2.76 -1.90 3.73
C TRP A 217 3.72 -2.55 4.72
N ARG A 218 4.14 -3.79 4.44
CA ARG A 218 5.01 -4.57 5.33
C ARG A 218 6.08 -5.30 4.53
N THR A 219 7.15 -5.69 5.23
CA THR A 219 8.20 -6.57 4.72
C THR A 219 8.21 -7.85 5.55
N TYR A 220 8.20 -9.00 4.88
CA TYR A 220 8.31 -10.32 5.51
C TYR A 220 9.51 -11.08 4.96
#